data_AF-A0A136JCA7-F1
#
_entry.id   AF-A0A136JCA7-F1
#
_cell.length_a   1.000
_cell.length_b   1.000
_cell.length_c   1.000
_cell.angle_alpha   90.00
_cell.angle_beta   90.00
_cell.angle_gamma   90.00
#
_symmetry.space_group_name_H-M   'P 1'
#
loop_
_entity.id
_entity.type
_entity.pdbx_description
1 polymer ?
#
loop_
_entity_poly.entity_id
_entity_poly.type
_entity_poly.pdbx_seq_one_letter_code
_entity_poly.pdbx_strand_id
1 'polypeptide(L)'
;MNCPSVCVGSHHLDSGQQNPGHGWCCGQWFRIGTELNRHIPLHTKPFPCEWGTNDRAPCTKRFRAKKEREKHYRTCHPLRAQLEGIPEHFRCEHCGDKVRRRDYLKRHYKSCTTLNPGRQRGKKGARKADE
;
A
#
# COMPACT_ATOMS: atom_id res chain seq x y z
N MET A 1 -6.71 -18.23 -0.30
CA MET A 1 -7.85 -17.44 0.20
C MET A 1 -8.75 -17.07 -0.97
N ASN A 2 -9.72 -17.94 -1.27
CA ASN A 2 -10.74 -17.71 -2.30
C ASN A 2 -11.99 -17.26 -1.54
N CYS A 3 -12.27 -15.95 -1.54
CA CYS A 3 -13.47 -15.43 -0.88
C CYS A 3 -14.57 -15.37 -1.94
N PRO A 4 -15.72 -16.06 -1.76
CA PRO A 4 -16.78 -16.08 -2.77
C PRO A 4 -17.23 -14.64 -3.01
N SER A 5 -17.13 -14.21 -4.27
CA SER A 5 -17.16 -12.83 -4.77
C SER A 5 -18.46 -12.03 -4.54
N VAL A 6 -19.32 -12.46 -3.63
CA VAL A 6 -20.63 -11.86 -3.41
C VAL A 6 -20.49 -10.79 -2.31
N CYS A 7 -19.90 -9.65 -2.66
CA CYS A 7 -20.15 -8.41 -1.93
C CYS A 7 -21.52 -7.90 -2.37
N VAL A 8 -22.59 -8.25 -1.66
CA VAL A 8 -23.96 -7.80 -1.99
C VAL A 8 -24.26 -6.48 -1.30
N GLY A 9 -24.74 -5.53 -2.10
CA GLY A 9 -25.50 -4.40 -1.58
C GLY A 9 -26.80 -4.94 -0.99
N SER A 10 -26.90 -4.89 0.34
CA SER A 10 -28.13 -5.03 1.14
C SER A 10 -28.94 -6.32 1.05
N HIS A 11 -28.69 -7.26 0.11
CA HIS A 11 -29.52 -8.46 -0.02
C HIS A 11 -28.74 -9.72 -0.45
N HIS A 12 -28.22 -10.47 0.52
CA HIS A 12 -28.34 -11.95 0.56
C HIS A 12 -27.72 -12.56 1.83
N LEU A 13 -28.55 -13.29 2.57
CA LEU A 13 -28.35 -14.65 3.15
C LEU A 13 -29.52 -14.91 4.11
N ASP A 14 -30.46 -15.78 3.69
CA ASP A 14 -31.45 -16.65 4.36
C ASP A 14 -32.01 -16.41 5.78
N SER A 15 -31.59 -15.39 6.52
CA SER A 15 -31.86 -15.28 7.96
C SER A 15 -32.30 -13.88 8.38
N GLY A 16 -33.11 -13.15 7.61
CA GLY A 16 -33.90 -11.99 8.08
C GLY A 16 -33.18 -10.81 8.77
N GLN A 17 -31.85 -10.84 8.91
CA GLN A 17 -31.07 -9.81 9.60
C GLN A 17 -30.63 -8.75 8.60
N GLN A 18 -31.40 -7.68 8.52
CA GLN A 18 -31.00 -6.47 7.81
C GLN A 18 -30.20 -5.57 8.76
N ASN A 19 -29.08 -5.03 8.28
CA ASN A 19 -28.36 -3.98 8.98
C ASN A 19 -28.38 -2.71 8.13
N PRO A 20 -29.34 -1.80 8.36
CA PRO A 20 -29.46 -0.56 7.59
C PRO A 20 -28.15 0.23 7.59
N GLY A 21 -27.72 0.66 6.40
CA GLY A 21 -26.45 1.38 6.23
C GLY A 21 -25.19 0.50 6.24
N HIS A 22 -25.33 -0.83 6.27
CA HIS A 22 -24.20 -1.77 6.20
C HIS A 22 -24.36 -2.77 5.04
N GLY A 23 -23.26 -3.08 4.36
CA GLY A 23 -23.18 -4.12 3.33
C GLY A 23 -22.40 -5.33 3.84
N TRP A 24 -22.76 -6.51 3.37
CA TRP A 24 -22.11 -7.76 3.73
C TRP A 24 -21.03 -8.11 2.71
N CYS A 25 -19.79 -8.31 3.17
CA CYS A 25 -18.75 -8.91 2.34
C CYS A 25 -17.76 -9.71 3.18
N CYS A 26 -17.14 -10.75 2.62
CA CYS A 26 -16.14 -11.58 3.32
C CYS A 26 -16.56 -12.09 4.72
N GLY A 27 -17.85 -12.36 4.94
CA GLY A 27 -18.36 -12.82 6.23
C GLY A 27 -18.50 -11.74 7.31
N GLN A 28 -18.45 -10.46 6.94
CA GLN A 28 -18.53 -9.33 7.86
C GLN A 28 -19.42 -8.20 7.32
N TRP A 29 -20.03 -7.44 8.24
CA TRP A 29 -20.77 -6.22 7.93
C TRP A 29 -19.82 -5.02 7.85
N PHE A 30 -19.94 -4.24 6.79
CA PHE A 30 -19.18 -3.01 6.57
C PHE A 30 -20.14 -1.84 6.41
N ARG A 31 -19.81 -0.68 6.98
CA ARG A 31 -20.58 0.53 6.73
C ARG A 31 -20.53 0.88 5.24
N ILE A 32 -21.70 1.08 4.63
CA ILE A 32 -21.83 1.45 3.22
C ILE A 32 -21.18 2.83 3.01
N GLY A 33 -20.53 3.02 1.88
CA GLY A 33 -19.90 4.29 1.48
C GLY A 33 -18.43 4.43 1.88
N THR A 34 -18.06 4.18 3.13
CA THR A 34 -16.66 4.33 3.58
C THR A 34 -15.93 2.99 3.65
N GLU A 35 -16.36 2.12 4.55
CA GLU A 35 -15.68 0.85 4.84
C GLU A 35 -15.84 -0.13 3.68
N LEU A 36 -17.05 -0.25 3.14
CA LEU A 36 -17.31 -1.15 2.01
C LEU A 36 -16.56 -0.71 0.74
N ASN A 37 -16.54 0.59 0.43
CA ASN A 37 -15.80 1.12 -0.74
C ASN A 37 -14.28 0.97 -0.59
N ARG A 38 -13.76 0.95 0.64
CA ARG A 38 -12.35 0.64 0.90
C ARG A 38 -12.06 -0.86 0.83
N HIS A 39 -13.06 -1.70 1.09
CA HIS A 39 -12.96 -3.15 1.08
C HIS A 39 -12.98 -3.72 -0.34
N ILE A 40 -13.93 -3.30 -1.20
CA ILE A 40 -14.11 -3.82 -2.57
C ILE A 40 -12.80 -3.86 -3.39
N PRO A 41 -11.92 -2.84 -3.37
CA PRO A 41 -10.66 -2.85 -4.11
C PRO A 41 -9.67 -3.96 -3.72
N LEU A 42 -9.87 -4.65 -2.59
CA LEU A 42 -9.08 -5.83 -2.21
C LEU A 42 -9.30 -7.00 -3.18
N HIS A 43 -10.51 -7.10 -3.74
CA HIS A 43 -10.90 -8.15 -4.68
C HIS A 43 -10.62 -7.72 -6.12
N THR A 44 -11.14 -6.57 -6.51
CA THR A 44 -11.08 -6.11 -7.91
C THR A 44 -9.69 -5.62 -8.31
N LYS A 45 -8.91 -5.07 -7.36
CA LYS A 45 -7.57 -4.49 -7.56
C LYS A 45 -7.54 -3.58 -8.80
N PRO A 46 -8.27 -2.45 -8.78
CA PRO A 46 -8.55 -1.65 -9.98
C PRO A 46 -7.32 -0.96 -10.57
N PHE A 47 -6.17 -0.93 -9.87
CA PHE A 47 -4.96 -0.27 -10.33
C PHE A 47 -3.91 -1.30 -10.80
N PRO A 48 -3.91 -1.69 -12.08
CA PRO A 48 -2.85 -2.53 -12.63
C PRO A 48 -1.51 -1.78 -12.71
N CYS A 49 -0.42 -2.53 -12.75
CA CYS A 49 0.88 -2.08 -13.20
C CYS A 49 0.88 -2.13 -14.73
N GLU A 50 0.83 -0.98 -15.40
CA GLU A 50 0.81 -0.90 -16.88
C GLU A 50 2.23 -0.90 -17.47
N TRP A 51 3.19 -1.51 -16.76
CA TRP A 51 4.58 -1.53 -17.19
C TRP A 51 4.89 -2.84 -17.91
N GLY A 52 5.11 -2.74 -19.22
CA GLY A 52 5.68 -3.76 -20.09
C GLY A 52 6.17 -3.05 -21.34
N THR A 53 7.45 -3.18 -21.68
CA THR A 53 7.93 -2.79 -23.02
C THR A 53 7.68 -3.96 -23.96
N ASN A 54 7.59 -3.73 -25.27
CA ASN A 54 7.41 -4.82 -26.23
C ASN A 54 8.49 -5.92 -26.08
N ASP A 55 9.67 -5.55 -25.59
CA ASP A 55 10.84 -6.43 -25.42
C ASP A 55 10.93 -7.11 -24.04
N ARG A 56 10.04 -6.80 -23.09
CA ARG A 56 10.11 -7.34 -21.72
C ARG A 56 8.73 -7.75 -21.19
N ALA A 57 8.68 -8.92 -20.55
CA ALA A 57 7.47 -9.47 -19.97
C ALA A 57 6.68 -8.42 -19.15
N PRO A 58 5.39 -8.21 -19.45
CA PRO A 58 4.58 -7.21 -18.78
C PRO A 58 4.41 -7.54 -17.30
N CYS A 59 4.45 -6.51 -16.45
CA CYS A 59 4.25 -6.66 -15.03
C CYS A 59 2.77 -6.93 -14.74
N THR A 60 2.43 -8.16 -14.37
CA THR A 60 1.05 -8.59 -14.08
C THR A 60 0.53 -8.17 -12.70
N LYS A 61 1.26 -7.33 -11.97
CA LYS A 61 0.88 -6.92 -10.60
C LYS A 61 -0.29 -5.94 -10.64
N ARG A 62 -1.31 -6.19 -9.80
CA ARG A 62 -2.47 -5.30 -9.63
C ARG A 62 -2.62 -4.88 -8.18
N PHE A 63 -3.05 -3.66 -7.96
CA PHE A 63 -3.11 -3.00 -6.66
C PHE A 63 -4.50 -2.50 -6.34
N ARG A 64 -4.82 -2.46 -5.04
CA ARG A 64 -6.08 -1.92 -4.52
C ARG A 64 -6.15 -0.39 -4.53
N ALA A 65 -5.00 0.28 -4.56
CA ALA A 65 -4.92 1.74 -4.44
C ALA A 65 -3.71 2.30 -5.19
N LYS A 66 -3.84 3.53 -5.71
CA LYS A 66 -2.78 4.26 -6.41
C LYS A 66 -1.47 4.32 -5.61
N LYS A 67 -1.54 4.62 -4.31
CA LYS A 67 -0.37 4.67 -3.42
C LYS A 67 0.42 3.35 -3.34
N GLU A 68 -0.25 2.21 -3.49
CA GLU A 68 0.43 0.90 -3.46
C GLU A 68 1.10 0.62 -4.80
N ARG A 69 0.47 1.01 -5.91
CA ARG A 69 1.07 0.99 -7.26
C ARG A 69 2.32 1.88 -7.33
N GLU A 70 2.27 3.08 -6.77
CA GLU A 70 3.43 3.99 -6.73
C GLU A 70 4.60 3.42 -5.93
N LYS A 71 4.32 2.69 -4.82
CA LYS A 71 5.37 1.98 -4.07
C LYS A 71 6.00 0.89 -4.93
N HIS A 72 5.18 0.12 -5.65
CA HIS A 72 5.65 -0.91 -6.57
C HIS A 72 6.52 -0.32 -7.69
N TYR A 73 6.13 0.81 -8.27
CA TYR A 73 6.94 1.51 -9.26
C TYR A 73 8.32 1.85 -8.69
N ARG A 74 8.41 2.43 -7.50
CA ARG A 74 9.72 2.74 -6.88
C ARG A 74 10.60 1.52 -6.65
N THR A 75 10.01 0.35 -6.36
CA THR A 75 10.80 -0.84 -5.99
C THR A 75 11.15 -1.73 -7.17
N CYS A 76 10.27 -1.84 -8.16
CA CYS A 76 10.40 -2.79 -9.26
C CYS A 76 10.59 -2.10 -10.62
N HIS A 77 10.17 -0.84 -10.74
CA HIS A 77 10.24 -0.06 -11.98
C HIS A 77 10.79 1.37 -11.72
N PRO A 78 12.05 1.50 -11.26
CA PRO A 78 12.62 2.79 -10.84
C PRO A 78 12.61 3.83 -11.97
N LEU A 79 12.86 3.42 -13.21
CA LEU A 79 12.76 4.29 -14.39
C LEU A 79 11.35 4.86 -14.58
N ARG A 80 10.31 4.05 -14.41
CA ARG A 80 8.91 4.52 -14.47
C ARG A 80 8.60 5.45 -13.31
N ALA A 81 9.07 5.12 -12.11
CA ALA A 81 8.88 5.98 -10.94
C ALA A 81 9.48 7.37 -11.18
N GLN A 82 10.65 7.45 -11.81
CA GLN A 82 11.31 8.70 -12.14
C GLN A 82 10.56 9.50 -13.23
N LEU A 83 10.06 8.84 -14.27
CA LEU A 83 9.23 9.49 -15.31
C LEU A 83 7.92 10.07 -14.76
N GLU A 84 7.32 9.40 -13.78
CA GLU A 84 6.10 9.87 -13.10
C GLU A 84 6.40 10.93 -12.03
N GLY A 85 7.66 11.35 -11.86
CA GLY A 85 8.07 12.31 -10.82
C GLY A 85 7.92 11.76 -9.40
N ILE A 86 7.91 10.44 -9.22
CA ILE A 86 7.77 9.80 -7.91
C ILE A 86 9.15 9.78 -7.25
N PRO A 87 9.32 10.40 -6.07
CA PRO A 87 10.61 10.43 -5.40
C PRO A 87 11.03 9.02 -4.97
N GLU A 88 12.21 8.60 -5.40
CA GLU A 88 12.81 7.31 -5.05
C GLU A 88 12.99 7.15 -3.54
N HIS A 89 13.40 8.24 -2.89
CA HIS A 89 13.67 8.33 -1.46
C HIS A 89 13.01 9.59 -0.87
N PHE A 90 12.68 9.52 0.41
CA PHE A 90 12.33 10.67 1.22
C PHE A 90 13.47 10.98 2.18
N ARG A 91 13.88 12.24 2.26
CA ARG A 91 14.94 12.69 3.15
C ARG A 91 14.36 13.11 4.50
N CYS A 92 14.99 12.71 5.59
CA CYS A 92 14.75 13.32 6.90
C CYS A 92 15.42 14.68 6.96
N GLU A 93 14.68 15.74 7.28
CA GLU A 93 15.20 17.10 7.35
C GLU A 93 16.20 17.29 8.51
N HIS A 94 16.06 16.50 9.59
CA HIS A 94 16.87 16.67 10.79
C HIS A 94 18.20 15.92 10.75
N CYS A 95 18.24 14.70 10.19
CA CYS A 95 19.46 13.90 10.14
C CYS A 95 19.97 13.65 8.71
N GLY A 96 19.24 14.10 7.69
CA GLY A 96 19.60 13.86 6.30
C GLY A 96 19.41 12.42 5.80
N ASP A 97 18.99 11.48 6.66
CA ASP A 97 18.82 10.07 6.30
C ASP A 97 17.82 9.87 5.16
N LYS A 98 18.19 9.04 4.18
CA LYS A 98 17.34 8.66 3.06
C LYS A 98 16.47 7.46 3.45
N VAL A 99 15.16 7.62 3.37
CA VAL A 99 14.17 6.59 3.70
C VAL A 99 13.31 6.31 2.47
N ARG A 100 13.24 5.05 2.05
CA ARG A 100 12.52 4.64 0.82
C ARG A 100 10.98 4.80 0.89
N ARG A 101 10.41 5.09 2.06
CA ARG A 101 8.96 5.12 2.31
C ARG A 101 8.55 6.23 3.26
N ARG A 102 7.45 6.92 2.96
CA ARG A 102 6.91 8.01 3.79
C ARG A 102 6.45 7.52 5.18
N ASP A 103 5.84 6.35 5.26
CA ASP A 103 5.43 5.76 6.55
C ASP A 103 6.63 5.35 7.41
N TYR A 104 7.74 4.96 6.78
CA TYR A 104 8.99 4.72 7.47
C TYR A 104 9.63 6.01 7.93
N LEU A 105 9.52 7.10 7.16
CA LEU A 105 9.99 8.42 7.59
C LEU A 105 9.23 8.91 8.84
N LYS A 106 7.91 8.76 8.87
CA LYS A 106 7.09 9.08 10.06
C LYS A 106 7.52 8.29 11.30
N ARG A 107 7.80 7.00 11.13
CA ARG A 107 8.35 6.16 12.21
C ARG A 107 9.78 6.57 12.58
N HIS A 108 10.58 6.94 11.58
CA HIS A 108 11.95 7.36 11.75
C HIS A 108 12.04 8.61 12.61
N TYR A 109 11.15 9.60 12.47
CA TYR A 109 11.17 10.79 13.34
C TYR A 109 11.15 10.45 14.84
N LYS A 110 10.42 9.40 15.24
CA LYS A 110 10.37 8.93 16.64
C LYS A 110 11.68 8.28 17.12
N SER A 111 12.49 7.78 16.19
CA SER A 111 13.78 7.12 16.46
C SER A 111 14.97 7.92 15.94
N CYS A 112 14.73 9.12 15.42
CA CYS A 112 15.75 9.98 14.85
C CYS A 112 16.56 10.54 16.01
N THR A 113 17.84 10.16 16.09
CA THR A 113 18.73 10.57 17.18
C THR A 113 18.96 12.07 17.19
N THR A 114 18.91 12.74 16.04
CA THR A 114 19.02 14.21 15.96
C THR A 114 17.78 14.93 16.51
N LEU A 115 16.59 14.32 16.41
CA LEU A 115 15.37 14.84 17.03
C LEU A 115 15.19 14.39 18.48
N ASN A 116 15.71 13.21 18.81
CA ASN A 116 15.52 12.54 20.09
C ASN A 116 16.88 11.99 20.56
N PRO A 117 17.78 12.85 21.09
CA PRO A 117 19.14 12.46 21.46
C PRO A 117 19.22 11.39 22.56
N GLY A 118 18.15 11.18 23.32
CA GLY A 118 18.08 10.18 24.39
C GLY A 118 17.67 8.75 23.99
N ARG A 119 17.29 8.48 22.73
CA ARG A 119 16.91 7.11 22.28
C ARG A 119 18.08 6.42 21.57
N GLN A 120 18.75 5.50 22.26
CA GLN A 120 19.73 4.60 21.63
C GLN A 120 19.05 3.73 20.55
N ARG A 121 19.55 3.85 19.32
CA ARG A 121 19.05 3.09 18.15
C ARG A 121 19.72 1.72 18.14
N GLY A 122 18.96 0.65 18.35
CA GLY A 122 19.40 -0.71 18.04
C GLY A 122 19.81 -0.77 16.56
N LYS A 123 21.09 -1.02 16.29
CA LYS A 123 21.68 -1.11 14.94
C LYS A 123 20.88 -2.12 14.11
N LYS A 124 20.14 -1.67 13.11
CA LYS A 124 19.65 -2.55 12.05
C LYS A 124 20.67 -2.51 10.92
N GLY A 125 21.24 -3.69 10.65
CA GLY A 125 22.39 -3.92 9.80
C GLY A 125 22.32 -3.22 8.45
N ALA A 126 23.48 -2.73 8.03
CA ALA A 126 23.76 -2.34 6.66
C ALA A 126 23.37 -3.48 5.72
N ARG A 127 22.54 -3.19 4.71
CA ARG A 127 22.49 -4.06 3.54
C ARG A 127 23.76 -3.74 2.74
N LYS A 128 24.67 -4.71 2.67
CA LYS A 128 25.79 -4.71 1.73
C LYS A 128 25.24 -4.45 0.32
N ALA A 129 25.84 -3.49 -0.39
CA ALA A 129 25.78 -3.47 -1.84
C ALA A 129 26.83 -4.48 -2.29
N ASP A 130 26.40 -5.53 -3.00
CA ASP A 130 27.30 -6.44 -3.71
C ASP A 130 27.87 -5.70 -4.93
N GLU A 131 29.14 -6.03 -5.20
CA GLU A 131 30.08 -5.49 -6.17
C GLU A 131 29.75 -5.88 -7.63
#